data_AF-A0A7I7L933-F1
#
_entry.id   AF-A0A7I7L933-F1
#
_cell.length_a   1.000
_cell.length_b   1.000
_cell.length_c   1.000
_cell.angle_alpha   90.00
_cell.angle_beta   90.00
_cell.angle_gamma   90.00
#
_symmetry.space_group_name_H-M   'P 1'
#
loop_
_entity.id
_entity.type
_entity.pdbx_description
1 polymer ?
#
loop_
_entity_poly.entity_id
_entity_poly.type
_entity_poly.pdbx_seq_one_letter_code
_entity_poly.pdbx_strand_id
1 'polypeptide(L)' 'MCDDSLGLAEEFEAAVQRHAANYKCEWKGVLEDPDKLSRFVSFVNAPDAADPTVTFTERAGRKVPVFIGIPRVRS' A
#
# COMPACT_ATOMS: atom_id res chain seq x y z
N MET A 1 23.60 22.95 -9.53
CA MET A 1 22.68 24.03 -9.93
C MET A 1 22.26 23.72 -11.36
N CYS A 2 20.96 23.63 -11.62
CA CYS A 2 20.47 23.39 -12.98
C CYS A 2 20.66 24.69 -13.77
N ASP A 3 21.41 24.66 -14.87
CA ASP A 3 21.62 25.83 -15.72
C ASP A 3 20.45 25.93 -16.71
N ASP A 4 19.64 26.99 -16.61
CA ASP A 4 18.40 27.15 -17.39
C ASP A 4 18.70 27.63 -18.83
N SER A 5 19.55 26.87 -19.51
CA SER A 5 20.00 27.09 -20.89
C SER A 5 18.87 27.15 -21.92
N LEU A 6 17.68 26.63 -21.58
CA LEU A 6 16.50 26.60 -22.45
C LEU A 6 15.37 27.54 -21.99
N GLY A 7 15.46 28.14 -20.80
CA GLY A 7 14.42 29.03 -20.25
C GLY A 7 13.13 28.30 -19.83
N LEU A 8 13.20 27.01 -19.52
CA LEU A 8 12.03 26.14 -19.28
C LEU A 8 11.84 25.76 -17.80
N ALA A 9 12.76 26.16 -16.93
CA ALA A 9 12.76 25.73 -15.53
C ALA A 9 11.44 26.08 -14.82
N GLU A 10 10.94 27.30 -15.00
CA GLU A 10 9.68 27.76 -14.38
C GLU A 10 8.47 26.97 -14.91
N GLU A 11 8.43 26.68 -16.21
CA GLU A 11 7.34 25.90 -16.82
C GLU A 11 7.28 24.48 -16.25
N PHE A 12 8.44 23.83 -16.12
CA PHE A 12 8.52 22.48 -15.58
C PHE A 12 8.19 22.42 -14.09
N GLU A 13 8.64 23.39 -13.31
CA GLU A 13 8.24 23.48 -11.90
C GLU A 13 6.71 23.65 -11.81
N ALA A 14 6.13 24.55 -12.60
CA ALA A 14 4.68 24.71 -12.65
C ALA A 14 3.95 23.42 -13.09
N ALA A 15 4.53 22.62 -13.99
CA ALA A 15 3.97 21.33 -14.41
C ALA A 15 4.00 20.30 -13.28
N VAL A 16 5.10 20.20 -12.54
CA VAL A 16 5.22 19.32 -11.37
C VAL A 16 4.24 19.74 -10.28
N GLN A 17 4.12 21.03 -9.99
CA GLN A 17 3.16 21.55 -9.01
C GLN A 17 1.72 21.20 -9.40
N ARG A 18 1.34 21.37 -10.67
CA ARG A 18 0.02 20.94 -11.16
C ARG A 18 -0.19 19.43 -11.03
N HIS A 19 0.82 18.61 -11.32
CA HIS A 19 0.72 17.17 -11.17
C HIS A 19 0.53 16.78 -9.70
N ALA A 20 1.37 17.30 -8.81
CA ALA A 20 1.34 17.01 -7.38
C ALA A 20 0.01 17.46 -6.73
N ALA A 21 -0.48 18.65 -7.08
CA ALA A 21 -1.75 19.18 -6.57
C ALA A 21 -2.97 18.31 -6.94
N ASN A 22 -2.90 17.62 -8.07
CA ASN A 22 -3.98 16.78 -8.57
C ASN A 22 -3.76 15.28 -8.33
N TYR A 23 -2.60 14.89 -7.82
CA TYR A 23 -2.30 13.50 -7.52
C TYR A 23 -3.18 12.99 -6.37
N LYS A 24 -3.80 11.84 -6.58
CA LYS A 24 -4.54 11.12 -5.55
C LYS A 24 -3.92 9.75 -5.36
N CYS A 25 -3.67 9.40 -4.10
CA CYS A 25 -3.16 8.08 -3.73
C CYS A 25 -4.34 7.17 -3.42
N GLU A 26 -4.61 6.21 -4.30
CA GLU A 26 -5.71 5.25 -4.13
C GLU A 26 -5.60 4.47 -2.81
N TRP A 27 -4.39 4.11 -2.39
CA TRP A 27 -4.15 3.43 -1.10
C TRP A 27 -4.51 4.28 0.10
N LYS A 28 -4.13 5.56 0.08
CA LYS A 28 -4.55 6.50 1.12
C LYS A 28 -6.08 6.62 1.16
N GLY A 29 -6.70 6.70 -0.01
CA GLY A 29 -8.16 6.72 -0.15
C GLY A 29 -8.84 5.46 0.39
N VAL A 30 -8.21 4.29 0.30
CA VAL A 30 -8.70 3.05 0.94
C VAL A 30 -8.54 3.10 2.46
N LEU A 31 -7.41 3.57 2.97
CA LEU A 31 -7.16 3.65 4.42
C LEU A 31 -8.07 4.68 5.13
N GLU A 32 -8.47 5.74 4.43
CA GLU A 32 -9.35 6.79 4.96
C GLU A 32 -10.84 6.45 4.86
N ASP A 33 -11.20 5.35 4.18
CA ASP A 33 -12.57 4.92 3.92
C ASP A 33 -12.84 3.57 4.63
N PRO A 34 -13.51 3.57 5.80
CA PRO A 34 -13.76 2.35 6.57
C PRO A 34 -14.52 1.26 5.80
N ASP A 35 -15.41 1.66 4.89
CA ASP A 35 -16.20 0.73 4.07
C ASP A 35 -15.35 0.06 2.98
N LYS A 36 -14.33 0.75 2.47
CA LYS A 36 -13.32 0.13 1.60
C LYS A 36 -12.32 -0.70 2.38
N LEU A 37 -11.88 -0.20 3.54
CA LEU A 37 -10.89 -0.88 4.38
C LEU A 37 -11.42 -2.23 4.89
N SER A 38 -12.69 -2.31 5.29
CA SER A 38 -13.34 -3.54 5.77
C SER A 38 -13.37 -4.68 4.75
N ARG A 39 -13.13 -4.41 3.46
CA ARG A 39 -13.07 -5.43 2.40
C ARG A 39 -11.76 -6.21 2.42
N PHE A 40 -10.71 -5.70 3.09
CA PHE A 40 -9.39 -6.33 3.18
C PHE A 40 -9.31 -7.30 4.37
N VAL A 41 -10.19 -8.30 4.38
CA VAL A 41 -10.17 -9.42 5.33
C VAL A 41 -9.62 -10.69 4.67
N SER A 42 -9.04 -11.60 5.46
CA SER A 42 -8.46 -12.85 4.94
C SER A 42 -9.50 -13.77 4.28
N PHE A 43 -10.71 -13.88 4.85
CA PHE A 43 -11.78 -14.69 4.31
C PHE A 43 -13.11 -13.93 4.33
N VAL A 44 -13.70 -13.73 3.15
CA VAL A 44 -14.98 -13.00 3.00
C VAL A 44 -16.12 -13.67 3.79
N ASN A 45 -16.14 -15.00 3.86
CA ASN A 45 -17.18 -15.77 4.55
C ASN A 45 -16.92 -15.96 6.06
N ALA A 46 -15.72 -15.63 6.53
CA ALA A 46 -15.31 -15.79 7.93
C ALA A 46 -14.37 -14.62 8.32
N PRO A 47 -14.87 -13.38 8.34
CA PRO A 47 -14.05 -12.17 8.49
C PRO A 47 -13.29 -12.11 9.82
N ASP A 48 -13.83 -12.74 10.87
CA ASP A 48 -13.18 -12.83 12.19
C ASP A 48 -12.19 -14.00 12.32
N ALA A 49 -12.14 -14.90 11.33
CA ALA A 49 -11.22 -16.03 11.34
C ALA A 49 -9.83 -15.58 10.86
N ALA A 50 -8.83 -15.72 11.74
CA ALA A 50 -7.45 -15.54 11.35
C ALA A 50 -7.03 -16.60 10.33
N ASP A 51 -6.23 -16.20 9.34
CA ASP A 51 -5.66 -17.12 8.36
C ASP A 51 -4.60 -18.01 9.03
N PRO A 52 -4.85 -19.32 9.20
CA PRO A 52 -3.89 -20.21 9.85
C PRO A 52 -2.65 -20.46 8.99
N THR A 53 -2.63 -19.99 7.74
CA THR A 53 -1.54 -20.13 6.77
C THR A 53 -0.55 -18.96 6.83
N VAL A 54 -0.88 -17.89 7.58
CA VAL A 54 -0.07 -16.68 7.69
C VAL A 54 0.29 -16.39 9.14
N THR A 55 1.58 -16.27 9.45
CA THR A 55 2.08 -15.78 10.75
C THR A 55 3.10 -14.68 10.51
N PHE A 56 3.21 -13.72 11.43
CA PHE A 56 4.15 -12.61 11.32
C PHE A 56 5.19 -12.62 12.44
N THR A 57 6.40 -12.15 12.13
CA THR A 57 7.48 -11.87 13.08
C THR A 57 8.01 -10.46 12.87
N GLU A 58 8.88 -9.98 13.76
CA GLU A 58 9.58 -8.71 13.59
C GLU A 58 11.03 -8.94 13.14
N ARG A 59 11.42 -8.27 12.05
CA ARG A 59 12.80 -8.26 11.55
C ARG A 59 13.23 -6.82 11.30
N ALA A 60 14.26 -6.37 12.03
CA ALA A 60 14.77 -5.01 11.96
C ALA A 60 13.67 -3.92 12.12
N GLY A 61 12.77 -4.11 13.09
CA GLY A 61 11.66 -3.18 13.37
C GLY A 61 10.52 -3.20 12.35
N ARG A 62 10.47 -4.18 11.45
CA ARG A 62 9.39 -4.34 10.47
C ARG A 62 8.68 -5.66 10.66
N LYS A 63 7.35 -5.64 10.64
CA LYS A 63 6.49 -6.84 10.64
C LYS A 63 6.65 -7.55 9.29
N VAL A 64 7.11 -8.81 9.30
CA VAL A 64 7.35 -9.63 8.11
C VAL A 64 6.62 -10.97 8.22
N PRO A 65 6.08 -11.52 7.11
CA PRO A 65 5.47 -12.83 7.13
C PRO A 65 6.52 -13.93 7.32
N VAL A 66 6.15 -14.97 8.06
CA VAL A 66 6.95 -16.18 8.28
C VAL A 66 6.38 -17.30 7.43
N PHE A 67 7.24 -18.02 6.73
CA PHE A 67 6.83 -19.23 6.03
C PHE A 67 6.55 -20.34 7.06
N ILE A 68 5.30 -20.76 7.18
CA ILE A 68 4.87 -21.80 8.12
C ILE A 68 4.62 -23.16 7.46
N GLY A 69 5.01 -23.32 6.18
CA GLY A 69 4.78 -24.54 5.40
C GLY A 69 3.45 -24.54 4.65
N ILE A 70 3.25 -25.52 3.75
CA ILE A 70 1.97 -25.72 3.05
C ILE A 70 0.98 -26.37 4.03
N PRO A 71 -0.20 -25.77 4.27
CA PRO A 71 -1.22 -26.37 5.13
C PRO A 71 -1.69 -27.70 4.53
N ARG A 72 -1.72 -28.78 5.32
CA ARG A 72 -2.38 -30.01 4.90
C ARG A 72 -3.88 -29.86 5.14
N VAL A 73 -4.68 -29.90 4.06
CA VAL A 73 -6.13 -30.08 4.16
C VAL A 73 -6.39 -31.42 4.86
N ARG A 74 -7.07 -31.39 6.01
CA ARG A 74 -7.64 -32.61 6.60
C ARG A 74 -8.89 -32.98 5.78
N SER A 75 -8.85 -34.16 5.15
CA SER A 75 -10.01 -34.79 4.51
C SER A 75 -11.00 -35.29 5.55
#